data_AF-A0A7S1V429-F1
#
_entry.id   AF-A0A7S1V429-F1
#
_cell.length_a   1.000
_cell.length_b   1.000
_cell.length_c   1.000
_cell.angle_alpha   90.00
_cell.angle_beta   90.00
_cell.angle_gamma   90.00
#
_symmetry.space_group_name_H-M   'P 1'
#
loop_
_entity.id
_entity.type
_entity.pdbx_description
1 polymer ?
#
loop_
_entity_poly.entity_id
_entity_poly.type
_entity_poly.pdbx_seq_one_letter_code
_entity_poly.pdbx_strand_id
1 'polypeptide(L)'
;NVNVLSVPTKLVESKTVTKPFVALLLEYIVDRLPTLRTVTKHNAAVIVRLFKLTFSSVSHVPACETILRPRLQTIVITCFNCARDAKDPINYFAVLRHVFRCLSTGKYESVYQELVPLLSGILESLNRLQANAHAQSLKDLFVELALTVPVRLTHILTCLPLMLQPIRLALESASELAHFGLRLLE
;
A
#
# COMPACT_ATOMS: atom_id res chain seq x y z
N ASN A 1 -17.62 -5.44 -16.89
CA ASN A 1 -17.18 -6.60 -17.68
C ASN A 1 -15.72 -6.89 -17.33
N VAL A 2 -15.43 -7.93 -16.53
CA VAL A 2 -14.09 -8.17 -15.93
C VAL A 2 -13.02 -8.45 -16.99
N ASN A 3 -13.45 -8.91 -18.18
CA ASN A 3 -12.60 -9.15 -19.35
C ASN A 3 -11.87 -7.89 -19.85
N VAL A 4 -12.33 -6.68 -19.51
CA VAL A 4 -11.65 -5.43 -19.89
C VAL A 4 -10.29 -5.28 -19.19
N LEU A 5 -10.09 -5.90 -18.02
CA LEU A 5 -8.79 -5.89 -17.34
C LEU A 5 -7.74 -6.73 -18.07
N SER A 6 -8.11 -7.59 -19.03
CA SER A 6 -7.16 -8.35 -19.84
C SER A 6 -6.28 -7.46 -20.74
N VAL A 7 -6.80 -6.31 -21.17
CA VAL A 7 -6.07 -5.40 -22.05
C VAL A 7 -4.95 -4.66 -21.29
N PRO A 8 -5.20 -4.00 -20.14
CA PRO A 8 -4.14 -3.45 -19.30
C PRO A 8 -3.09 -4.48 -18.88
N THR A 9 -3.49 -5.70 -18.55
CA THR A 9 -2.55 -6.76 -18.14
C THR A 9 -1.56 -7.10 -19.26
N LYS A 10 -2.06 -7.29 -20.48
CA LYS A 10 -1.20 -7.56 -21.65
C LYS A 10 -0.29 -6.38 -22.00
N LEU A 11 -0.78 -5.15 -21.86
CA LEU A 11 0.01 -3.94 -22.13
C LEU A 11 1.15 -3.75 -21.13
N VAL A 12 0.92 -4.11 -19.87
CA VAL A 12 1.93 -4.14 -18.82
C VAL A 12 3.04 -5.16 -19.09
N GLU A 13 2.70 -6.32 -19.67
CA GLU A 13 3.67 -7.39 -19.96
C GLU A 13 4.60 -7.06 -21.15
N SER A 14 4.23 -6.08 -21.98
CA SER A 14 5.00 -5.70 -23.16
C SER A 14 6.17 -4.77 -22.84
N LYS A 15 7.40 -5.29 -22.88
CA LYS A 15 8.65 -4.55 -22.55
C LYS A 15 8.82 -3.19 -23.22
N THR A 16 8.25 -2.98 -24.41
CA THR A 16 8.34 -1.72 -25.16
C THR A 16 7.34 -0.66 -24.71
N VAL A 17 6.19 -1.09 -24.16
CA VAL A 17 5.06 -0.19 -23.83
C VAL A 17 4.83 -0.10 -22.33
N THR A 18 5.40 -0.99 -21.51
CA THR A 18 5.16 -1.04 -20.06
C THR A 18 5.42 0.31 -19.38
N LYS A 19 6.58 0.94 -19.61
CA LYS A 19 6.94 2.19 -18.93
C LYS A 19 5.97 3.36 -19.22
N PRO A 20 5.71 3.73 -20.48
CA PRO A 20 4.75 4.82 -20.77
C PRO A 20 3.32 4.44 -20.37
N PHE A 21 2.92 3.18 -20.49
CA PHE A 21 1.60 2.74 -20.05
C PHE A 21 1.43 2.84 -18.53
N VAL A 22 2.42 2.38 -17.75
CA VAL A 22 2.42 2.50 -16.29
C VAL A 22 2.40 3.98 -15.87
N ALA A 23 3.07 4.88 -16.58
CA ALA A 23 3.00 6.32 -16.30
C ALA A 23 1.58 6.85 -16.42
N LEU A 24 0.92 6.62 -17.55
CA LEU A 24 -0.44 7.07 -17.81
C LEU A 24 -1.45 6.40 -16.88
N LEU A 25 -1.28 5.11 -16.63
CA LEU A 25 -2.16 4.34 -15.76
C LEU A 25 -2.03 4.81 -14.31
N LEU A 26 -0.81 5.07 -13.83
CA LEU A 26 -0.57 5.58 -12.48
C LEU A 26 -1.19 6.96 -12.30
N GLU A 27 -1.04 7.86 -13.27
CA GLU A 27 -1.70 9.17 -13.24
C GLU A 27 -3.22 9.03 -13.18
N TYR A 28 -3.80 8.21 -14.06
CA TYR A 28 -5.25 7.97 -14.10
C TYR A 28 -5.80 7.41 -12.77
N ILE A 29 -5.14 6.42 -12.18
CA ILE A 29 -5.63 5.81 -10.93
C ILE A 29 -5.41 6.71 -9.71
N VAL A 30 -4.36 7.54 -9.69
CA VAL A 30 -4.12 8.53 -8.63
C VAL A 30 -5.21 9.60 -8.65
N ASP A 31 -5.56 10.11 -9.82
CA ASP A 31 -6.64 11.12 -9.96
C ASP A 31 -8.01 10.57 -9.57
N ARG A 32 -8.22 9.26 -9.73
CA ARG A 32 -9.46 8.57 -9.34
C ARG A 32 -9.46 8.09 -7.89
N LEU A 33 -8.33 8.14 -7.19
CA LEU A 33 -8.22 7.64 -5.81
C LEU A 33 -9.26 8.28 -4.87
N PRO A 34 -9.51 9.61 -4.88
CA PRO A 34 -10.54 10.22 -4.02
C PRO A 34 -11.97 9.76 -4.32
N THR A 35 -12.23 9.27 -5.55
CA THR A 35 -13.57 8.83 -5.97
C THR A 35 -13.96 7.50 -5.32
N LEU A 36 -13.00 6.72 -4.80
CA LEU A 36 -13.24 5.45 -4.10
C LEU A 36 -14.22 5.58 -2.93
N ARG A 37 -14.39 6.78 -2.35
CA ARG A 37 -15.34 7.02 -1.25
C ARG A 37 -16.80 7.02 -1.70
N THR A 38 -17.06 7.32 -2.98
CA THR A 38 -18.41 7.56 -3.54
C THR A 38 -18.86 6.56 -4.59
N VAL A 39 -17.92 5.88 -5.24
CA VAL A 39 -18.24 4.96 -6.34
C VAL A 39 -18.92 3.67 -5.85
N THR A 40 -19.57 2.97 -6.77
CA THR A 40 -20.16 1.66 -6.50
C THR A 40 -19.10 0.63 -6.12
N LYS A 41 -19.51 -0.42 -5.38
CA LYS A 41 -18.62 -1.53 -4.99
C LYS A 41 -17.89 -2.16 -6.18
N HIS A 42 -18.57 -2.29 -7.32
CA HIS A 42 -17.98 -2.82 -8.55
C HIS A 42 -16.84 -1.93 -9.08
N ASN A 43 -17.08 -0.62 -9.15
CA ASN A 43 -16.08 0.33 -9.66
C ASN A 43 -14.90 0.46 -8.70
N ALA A 44 -15.15 0.45 -7.39
CA ALA A 44 -14.10 0.40 -6.37
C ALA A 44 -13.19 -0.82 -6.56
N ALA A 45 -13.79 -2.01 -6.75
CA ALA A 45 -13.04 -3.25 -6.99
C ALA A 45 -12.19 -3.18 -8.28
N VAL A 46 -12.68 -2.54 -9.34
CA VAL A 46 -11.91 -2.33 -10.58
C VAL A 46 -10.71 -1.41 -10.32
N ILE A 47 -10.90 -0.28 -9.63
CA ILE A 47 -9.82 0.66 -9.32
C ILE A 47 -8.75 -0.02 -8.45
N VAL A 48 -9.15 -0.75 -7.40
CA VAL A 48 -8.20 -1.49 -6.54
C VAL A 48 -7.42 -2.54 -7.36
N ARG A 49 -8.06 -3.24 -8.31
CA ARG A 49 -7.39 -4.18 -9.20
C ARG A 49 -6.40 -3.50 -10.16
N LEU A 50 -6.72 -2.31 -10.66
CA LEU A 50 -5.80 -1.52 -11.47
C LEU A 50 -4.58 -1.08 -10.66
N PHE A 51 -4.77 -0.68 -9.40
CA PHE A 51 -3.66 -0.43 -8.47
C PHE A 51 -2.79 -1.66 -8.30
N LYS A 52 -3.39 -2.83 -8.01
CA LYS A 52 -2.66 -4.10 -7.88
C LYS A 52 -1.83 -4.40 -9.14
N LEU A 53 -2.43 -4.27 -10.32
CA LEU A 53 -1.74 -4.51 -11.59
C LEU A 53 -0.57 -3.54 -11.79
N THR A 54 -0.82 -2.24 -11.60
CA THR A 54 0.19 -1.18 -11.79
C THR A 54 1.37 -1.40 -10.85
N PHE A 55 1.12 -1.63 -9.57
CA PHE A 55 2.18 -1.85 -8.58
C PHE A 55 2.95 -3.16 -8.81
N SER A 56 2.28 -4.23 -9.24
CA SER A 56 2.97 -5.45 -9.67
C SER A 56 3.91 -5.19 -10.85
N SER A 57 3.52 -4.31 -11.78
CA SER A 57 4.33 -3.93 -12.94
C SER A 57 5.56 -3.14 -12.52
N VAL A 58 5.38 -2.19 -11.60
CA VAL A 58 6.46 -1.37 -11.04
C VAL A 58 7.47 -2.27 -10.32
N SER A 59 7.01 -3.30 -9.60
CA SER A 59 7.87 -4.35 -8.98
C SER A 59 8.82 -5.02 -9.97
N HIS A 60 8.38 -5.24 -11.22
CA HIS A 60 9.17 -5.93 -12.24
C HIS A 60 10.03 -5.02 -13.13
N VAL A 61 9.70 -3.72 -13.20
CA VAL A 61 10.36 -2.77 -14.11
C VAL A 61 10.99 -1.63 -13.31
N PRO A 62 12.30 -1.70 -12.97
CA PRO A 62 12.99 -0.69 -12.17
C PRO A 62 12.90 0.73 -12.74
N ALA A 63 12.83 0.86 -14.07
CA ALA A 63 12.68 2.15 -14.74
C ALA A 63 11.37 2.89 -14.42
N CYS A 64 10.38 2.22 -13.80
CA CYS A 64 9.15 2.82 -13.33
C CYS A 64 9.27 3.47 -11.95
N GLU A 65 10.39 3.28 -11.24
CA GLU A 65 10.63 3.90 -9.92
C GLU A 65 10.50 5.44 -9.97
N THR A 66 11.08 6.05 -11.02
CA THR A 66 11.06 7.52 -11.20
C THR A 66 9.65 8.08 -11.43
N ILE A 67 8.73 7.25 -11.91
CA ILE A 67 7.32 7.59 -12.13
C ILE A 67 6.56 7.51 -10.81
N LEU A 68 6.83 6.49 -10.00
CA LEU A 68 6.15 6.27 -8.73
C LEU A 68 6.54 7.30 -7.67
N ARG A 69 7.84 7.63 -7.58
CA ARG A 69 8.41 8.50 -6.56
C ARG A 69 7.59 9.78 -6.30
N PRO A 70 7.29 10.65 -7.29
CA PRO A 70 6.58 11.90 -7.04
C PRO A 70 5.11 11.71 -6.64
N ARG A 71 4.51 10.54 -6.88
CA ARG A 71 3.09 10.27 -6.58
C ARG A 71 2.89 9.53 -5.26
N LEU A 72 3.94 8.95 -4.67
CA LEU A 72 3.82 8.08 -3.51
C LEU A 72 3.22 8.78 -2.29
N GLN A 73 3.75 9.94 -1.91
CA GLN A 73 3.22 10.69 -0.76
C GLN A 73 1.74 11.04 -0.96
N THR A 74 1.39 11.51 -2.16
CA THR A 74 0.01 11.83 -2.52
C THR A 74 -0.90 10.62 -2.37
N ILE A 75 -0.49 9.44 -2.83
CA ILE A 75 -1.27 8.20 -2.69
C ILE A 75 -1.51 7.90 -1.21
N VAL A 76 -0.45 7.89 -0.40
CA VAL A 76 -0.54 7.52 1.02
C VAL A 76 -1.43 8.49 1.79
N ILE A 77 -1.17 9.80 1.66
CA ILE A 77 -1.95 10.85 2.32
C ILE A 77 -3.41 10.81 1.89
N THR A 78 -3.67 10.67 0.58
CA THR A 78 -5.04 10.61 0.05
C THR A 78 -5.77 9.37 0.57
N CYS A 79 -5.11 8.22 0.68
CA CYS A 79 -5.71 7.02 1.26
C CYS A 79 -6.13 7.25 2.71
N PHE A 80 -5.24 7.77 3.56
CA PHE A 80 -5.56 8.02 4.96
C PHE A 80 -6.63 9.09 5.14
N ASN A 81 -6.60 10.17 4.35
CA ASN A 81 -7.61 11.23 4.43
C ASN A 81 -8.97 10.74 3.95
N CYS A 82 -9.04 10.12 2.78
CA CYS A 82 -10.30 9.68 2.22
C CYS A 82 -10.90 8.47 2.96
N ALA A 83 -10.08 7.63 3.61
CA ALA A 83 -10.57 6.51 4.42
C ALA A 83 -11.42 6.95 5.62
N ARG A 84 -11.22 8.16 6.15
CA ARG A 84 -11.97 8.68 7.31
C ARG A 84 -13.45 8.86 7.02
N ASP A 85 -13.77 9.33 5.82
CA ASP A 85 -15.14 9.68 5.41
C ASP A 85 -15.73 8.70 4.37
N ALA A 86 -15.04 7.59 4.12
CA ALA A 86 -15.46 6.62 3.13
C ALA A 86 -16.54 5.68 3.65
N LYS A 87 -17.51 5.35 2.78
CA LYS A 87 -18.50 4.30 3.06
C LYS A 87 -17.85 2.93 3.26
N ASP A 88 -16.83 2.62 2.45
CA ASP A 88 -16.05 1.39 2.53
C ASP A 88 -14.54 1.72 2.66
N PRO A 89 -14.03 2.08 3.86
CA PRO A 89 -12.63 2.47 4.09
C PRO A 89 -11.61 1.41 3.69
N ILE A 90 -12.01 0.14 3.72
CA ILE A 90 -11.18 -1.03 3.41
C ILE A 90 -10.54 -0.93 2.02
N ASN A 91 -11.23 -0.30 1.05
CA ASN A 91 -10.69 -0.16 -0.31
C ASN A 91 -9.40 0.67 -0.34
N TYR A 92 -9.27 1.69 0.50
CA TYR A 92 -8.05 2.51 0.61
C TYR A 92 -6.91 1.72 1.26
N PHE A 93 -7.21 0.95 2.30
CA PHE A 93 -6.22 0.09 2.95
C PHE A 93 -5.76 -1.06 2.04
N ALA A 94 -6.61 -1.55 1.16
CA ALA A 94 -6.22 -2.49 0.11
C ALA A 94 -5.25 -1.87 -0.91
N VAL A 95 -5.45 -0.60 -1.28
CA VAL A 95 -4.48 0.14 -2.13
C VAL A 95 -3.15 0.29 -1.40
N LEU A 96 -3.15 0.76 -0.14
CA LEU A 96 -1.94 0.88 0.67
C LEU A 96 -1.18 -0.45 0.79
N ARG A 97 -1.90 -1.56 0.97
CA ARG A 97 -1.30 -2.90 1.01
C ARG A 97 -0.55 -3.23 -0.27
N HIS A 98 -1.11 -2.91 -1.45
CA HIS A 98 -0.43 -3.12 -2.73
C HIS A 98 0.80 -2.21 -2.90
N VAL A 99 0.70 -0.96 -2.45
CA VAL A 99 1.80 0.01 -2.47
C VAL A 99 2.95 -0.49 -1.60
N PHE A 100 2.69 -0.77 -0.32
CA PHE A 100 3.72 -1.18 0.64
C PHE A 100 4.36 -2.50 0.22
N ARG A 101 3.58 -3.49 -0.21
CA ARG A 101 4.12 -4.75 -0.73
C ARG A 101 5.02 -4.57 -1.94
N CYS A 102 4.62 -3.75 -2.92
CA CYS A 102 5.46 -3.44 -4.09
C CYS A 102 6.82 -2.90 -3.64
N LEU A 103 6.77 -1.95 -2.71
CA LEU A 103 7.94 -1.32 -2.16
C LEU A 103 8.80 -2.30 -1.34
N SER A 104 8.23 -3.22 -0.54
CA SER A 104 9.01 -4.20 0.23
C SER A 104 9.77 -5.23 -0.62
N THR A 105 9.40 -5.42 -1.89
CA THR A 105 9.98 -6.46 -2.76
C THR A 105 11.13 -6.00 -3.66
N GLY A 106 11.31 -4.68 -3.84
CA GLY A 106 12.35 -4.14 -4.73
C GLY A 106 13.42 -3.35 -4.01
N LYS A 107 14.39 -2.82 -4.76
CA LYS A 107 15.45 -1.95 -4.26
C LYS A 107 15.12 -0.48 -4.56
N TYR A 108 14.03 0.02 -3.96
CA TYR A 108 13.48 1.36 -4.26
C TYR A 108 13.99 2.45 -3.32
N GLU A 109 15.31 2.58 -3.20
CA GLU A 109 15.92 3.47 -2.20
C GLU A 109 15.41 4.91 -2.28
N SER A 110 15.25 5.44 -3.48
CA SER A 110 14.82 6.83 -3.67
C SER A 110 13.34 7.04 -3.32
N VAL A 111 12.51 6.02 -3.50
CA VAL A 111 11.08 6.05 -3.19
C VAL A 111 10.83 5.88 -1.69
N TYR A 112 11.64 5.09 -0.99
CA TYR A 112 11.51 4.97 0.48
C TYR A 112 11.77 6.29 1.20
N GLN A 113 12.69 7.12 0.70
CA GLN A 113 12.95 8.44 1.28
C GLN A 113 11.70 9.33 1.30
N GLU A 114 10.77 9.12 0.37
CA GLU A 114 9.50 9.83 0.35
C GLU A 114 8.53 9.39 1.46
N LEU A 115 8.69 8.18 2.02
CA LEU A 115 7.86 7.67 3.11
C LEU A 115 8.39 8.03 4.50
N VAL A 116 9.70 8.23 4.64
CA VAL A 116 10.35 8.59 5.91
C VAL A 116 9.63 9.73 6.65
N PRO A 117 9.33 10.89 6.02
CA PRO A 117 8.64 11.99 6.73
C PRO A 117 7.19 11.65 7.13
N LEU A 118 6.58 10.66 6.49
CA LEU A 118 5.20 10.23 6.78
C LEU A 118 5.14 9.08 7.79
N LEU A 119 6.27 8.43 8.09
CA LEU A 119 6.33 7.17 8.82
C LEU A 119 5.59 7.21 10.16
N SER A 120 5.91 8.18 11.01
CA SER A 120 5.30 8.29 12.34
C SER A 120 3.79 8.48 12.24
N GLY A 121 3.33 9.35 11.33
CA GLY A 121 1.90 9.60 11.12
C GLY A 121 1.14 8.40 10.54
N ILE A 122 1.79 7.60 9.68
CA ILE A 122 1.25 6.33 9.17
C ILE A 122 1.07 5.35 10.33
N LEU A 123 2.13 5.11 11.11
CA LEU A 123 2.12 4.14 12.21
C LEU A 123 1.13 4.53 13.31
N GLU A 124 1.10 5.79 13.72
CA GLU A 124 0.13 6.30 14.69
C GLU A 124 -1.32 6.11 14.20
N SER A 125 -1.56 6.40 12.91
CA SER A 125 -2.89 6.24 12.33
C SER A 125 -3.30 4.77 12.27
N LEU A 126 -2.39 3.88 11.88
CA LEU A 126 -2.64 2.44 11.83
C LEU A 126 -2.88 1.86 13.23
N ASN A 127 -2.08 2.25 14.23
CA ASN A 127 -2.28 1.80 15.62
C ASN A 127 -3.62 2.26 16.18
N ARG A 128 -4.00 3.53 15.94
CA ARG A 128 -5.32 4.05 16.34
C ARG A 128 -6.46 3.29 15.65
N LEU A 129 -6.35 3.01 14.37
CA LEU A 129 -7.35 2.24 13.62
C LEU A 129 -7.45 0.80 14.12
N GLN A 130 -6.31 0.18 14.44
CA GLN A 130 -6.24 -1.16 15.02
C GLN A 130 -6.92 -1.22 16.39
N ALA A 131 -6.64 -0.26 17.27
CA ALA A 131 -7.22 -0.21 18.62
C ALA A 131 -8.75 -0.04 18.58
N ASN A 132 -9.26 0.69 17.59
CA ASN A 132 -10.68 0.97 17.41
C ASN A 132 -11.41 -0.06 16.53
N ALA A 133 -10.70 -1.01 15.91
CA ALA A 133 -11.32 -2.00 15.05
C ALA A 133 -12.06 -3.08 15.86
N HIS A 134 -13.31 -3.36 15.51
CA HIS A 134 -14.09 -4.43 16.16
C HIS A 134 -13.82 -5.81 15.55
N ALA A 135 -13.64 -5.89 14.23
CA ALA A 135 -13.40 -7.15 13.54
C ALA A 135 -11.91 -7.54 13.59
N GLN A 136 -11.63 -8.80 13.91
CA GLN A 136 -10.26 -9.31 13.97
C GLN A 136 -9.53 -9.19 12.63
N SER A 137 -10.22 -9.46 11.52
CA SER A 137 -9.66 -9.31 10.17
C SER A 137 -9.18 -7.90 9.84
N LEU A 138 -9.80 -6.86 10.43
CA LEU A 138 -9.35 -5.47 10.29
C LEU A 138 -8.15 -5.17 11.18
N LYS A 139 -8.14 -5.70 12.41
CA LYS A 139 -6.97 -5.60 13.28
C LYS A 139 -5.73 -6.20 12.60
N ASP A 140 -5.89 -7.40 12.06
CA ASP A 140 -4.84 -8.13 11.34
C ASP A 140 -4.36 -7.35 10.10
N LEU A 141 -5.28 -6.75 9.34
CA LEU A 141 -4.93 -5.89 8.19
C LEU A 141 -4.09 -4.68 8.62
N PHE A 142 -4.45 -3.98 9.69
CA PHE A 142 -3.71 -2.80 10.14
C PHE A 142 -2.34 -3.16 10.72
N VAL A 143 -2.25 -4.29 11.44
CA VAL A 143 -0.96 -4.85 11.87
C VAL A 143 -0.09 -5.19 10.67
N GLU A 144 -0.64 -5.88 9.67
CA GLU A 144 0.10 -6.19 8.44
C GLU A 144 0.61 -4.93 7.74
N LEU A 145 -0.23 -3.91 7.60
CA LEU A 145 0.15 -2.64 6.99
C LEU A 145 1.29 -1.97 7.76
N ALA A 146 1.24 -2.00 9.11
CA ALA A 146 2.28 -1.42 9.94
C ALA A 146 3.62 -2.17 9.81
N LEU A 147 3.59 -3.50 9.72
CA LEU A 147 4.79 -4.33 9.57
C LEU A 147 5.36 -4.35 8.15
N THR A 148 4.54 -4.02 7.15
CA THR A 148 4.96 -3.95 5.74
C THR A 148 5.41 -2.56 5.31
N VAL A 149 5.30 -1.53 6.17
CA VAL A 149 5.78 -0.19 5.84
C VAL A 149 7.28 -0.29 5.53
N PRO A 150 7.70 0.03 4.31
CA PRO A 150 9.03 -0.28 3.85
C PRO A 150 9.98 0.85 4.27
N VAL A 151 10.74 0.60 5.32
CA VAL A 151 11.73 1.56 5.83
C VAL A 151 12.98 0.82 6.28
N ARG A 152 14.14 1.48 6.18
CA ARG A 152 15.39 0.96 6.73
C ARG A 152 15.25 0.76 8.25
N LEU A 153 15.88 -0.30 8.77
CA LEU A 153 15.93 -0.59 10.21
C LEU A 153 16.32 0.64 11.05
N THR A 154 17.27 1.45 10.58
CA THR A 154 17.70 2.66 11.29
C THR A 154 16.57 3.66 11.57
N HIS A 155 15.63 3.82 10.63
CA HIS A 155 14.47 4.70 10.82
C HIS A 155 13.38 4.00 11.63
N ILE A 156 13.24 2.68 11.48
CA ILE A 156 12.36 1.88 12.34
C ILE A 156 12.76 2.03 13.80
N LEU A 157 14.06 2.05 14.13
CA LEU A 157 14.54 2.26 15.50
C LEU A 157 14.07 3.59 16.10
N THR A 158 14.00 4.66 15.30
CA THR A 158 13.47 5.96 15.77
C THR A 158 11.96 5.93 16.03
N CYS A 159 11.24 5.04 15.35
CA CYS A 159 9.79 4.84 15.49
C CYS A 159 9.45 3.55 16.27
N LEU A 160 10.42 2.93 16.93
CA LEU A 160 10.26 1.64 17.60
C LEU A 160 9.07 1.62 18.57
N PRO A 161 8.81 2.67 19.39
CA PRO A 161 7.66 2.68 20.28
C PRO A 161 6.32 2.46 19.56
N LEU A 162 6.19 2.98 18.34
CA LEU A 162 4.99 2.81 17.52
C LEU A 162 4.92 1.43 16.85
N MET A 163 6.06 0.77 16.61
CA MET A 163 6.10 -0.55 16.00
C MET A 163 5.99 -1.71 17.00
N LEU A 164 6.34 -1.50 18.27
CA LEU A 164 6.26 -2.53 19.31
C LEU A 164 4.86 -3.12 19.46
N GLN A 165 3.81 -2.30 19.39
CA GLN A 165 2.43 -2.78 19.49
C GLN A 165 2.05 -3.69 18.29
N PRO A 166 2.23 -3.29 17.02
CA PRO A 166 2.07 -4.18 15.87
C PRO A 166 2.89 -5.47 15.96
N ILE A 167 4.16 -5.40 16.37
CA ILE A 167 5.03 -6.58 16.48
C ILE A 167 4.48 -7.54 17.53
N ARG A 168 4.15 -7.03 18.72
CA ARG A 168 3.56 -7.85 19.80
C ARG A 168 2.29 -8.55 19.33
N LEU A 169 1.38 -7.81 18.71
CA LEU A 169 0.11 -8.35 18.22
C LEU A 169 0.30 -9.39 17.12
N ALA A 170 1.30 -9.20 16.25
CA ALA A 170 1.63 -10.18 15.22
C ALA A 170 2.18 -11.49 15.82
N LEU A 171 3.03 -11.40 16.86
CA LEU A 171 3.58 -12.57 17.55
C LEU A 171 2.53 -13.31 18.39
N GLU A 172 1.55 -12.59 18.95
CA GLU A 172 0.41 -13.19 19.67
C GLU A 172 -0.58 -13.88 18.69
N SER A 173 -0.51 -13.61 17.39
CA SER A 173 -1.37 -14.21 16.38
C SER A 173 -0.84 -15.57 15.91
N ALA A 174 -1.69 -16.58 15.79
CA ALA A 174 -1.33 -17.89 15.22
C ALA A 174 -1.31 -17.91 13.67
N SER A 175 -1.15 -16.75 13.04
CA SER A 175 -1.35 -16.53 11.60
C SER A 175 -0.03 -16.24 10.88
N GLU A 176 -0.08 -16.06 9.56
CA GLU A 176 1.04 -15.62 8.72
C GLU A 176 1.69 -14.30 9.21
N LEU A 177 0.96 -13.52 10.01
CA LEU A 177 1.47 -12.33 10.69
C LEU A 177 2.64 -12.62 11.65
N ALA A 178 2.65 -13.79 12.32
CA ALA A 178 3.77 -14.17 13.17
C ALA A 178 5.08 -14.26 12.37
N HIS A 179 5.03 -14.79 11.14
CA HIS A 179 6.19 -14.82 10.25
C HIS A 179 6.65 -13.42 9.83
N PHE A 180 5.73 -12.47 9.67
CA PHE A 180 6.09 -11.06 9.42
C PHE A 180 6.77 -10.41 10.63
N GLY A 181 6.26 -10.67 11.84
CA GLY A 181 6.85 -10.17 13.08
C GLY A 181 8.26 -10.73 13.32
N LEU A 182 8.44 -12.05 13.12
CA LEU A 182 9.74 -12.71 13.29
C LEU A 182 10.79 -12.20 12.30
N ARG A 183 10.43 -12.04 11.02
CA ARG A 183 11.34 -11.49 9.99
C ARG A 183 11.79 -10.05 10.25
N LEU A 184 11.07 -9.29 11.07
CA LEU A 184 11.46 -7.93 11.45
C LEU A 184 12.43 -7.93 12.65
N LEU A 185 12.44 -9.01 13.44
CA LEU A 185 13.29 -9.18 14.61
C LEU A 185 14.61 -9.89 14.31
N GLU A 186 14.65 -10.72 13.26
CA GLU A 186 15.89 -11.28 12.68
C GLU A 186 16.79 -10.23 12.04
#